data_AF-A0A9C9N6D4-F1
#
_entry.id   AF-A0A9C9N6D4-F1
#
_cell.length_a   1.000
_cell.length_b   1.000
_cell.length_c   1.000
_cell.angle_alpha   90.00
_cell.angle_beta   90.00
_cell.angle_gamma   90.00
#
_symmetry.space_group_name_H-M   'P 1'
#
loop_
_entity.id
_entity.type
_entity.pdbx_description
1 polymer ?
#
loop_
_entity_poly.entity_id
_entity_poly.type
_entity_poly.pdbx_seq_one_letter_code
_entity_poly.pdbx_strand_id
1 'polypeptide(L)'
;MEQHTVPSQPKTAQEILRAGIAAAQAGRREQARDLLLRVVEVDEANVAAWLWLSSVVDSLDDREVCLENVLSLDPGNDAARRGLDALYKQKADQLLREGIAAAKAGEHESAHDLLGRAAECDPDNPVAWLWLSGVTHDLEERELCLENALSLDPQNEAARQGLAQVRQQKQQQPPPASPESPWTARASTPVTPAAAMLQEDFARRQPPPEPERQPGPEPLPDALSDEYQCVYCAAPTQPEEKTCPACGHDLWVKFRKQEERSRILWLLIGFQMLNTTQMALAPVVLLLTAWATLALEGLPSVNVSDPVALLNLYLGLRSSPTPEAAQIAFQTVPRTVFLLSFLPCILSTVVLVGLYLRWKVIYYLLMADAFLGVGIAFLAMFLGKNLLYGGIGLVIAVIRFLMIFQTEEDFQWKRERLLLRVDRDLTSSTDFIVRGNSYAKRQMWGLAALHFRRAAAWSSQDLDSRVALTVAYIRLRRYQHAARALAEAKQISPDSSRVVELEALLDEVLAPDQLEPGS
;
A
#
# COMPACT_ATOMS: atom_id res chain seq x y z
N MET A 1 54.10 -14.67 46.23
CA MET A 1 52.72 -14.77 45.69
C MET A 1 52.69 -13.95 44.41
N GLU A 2 53.17 -14.51 43.31
CA GLU A 2 52.97 -13.95 41.98
C GLU A 2 51.68 -14.54 41.43
N GLN A 3 50.69 -13.68 41.18
CA GLN A 3 49.46 -14.06 40.53
C GLN A 3 49.79 -14.36 39.07
N HIS A 4 49.80 -15.64 38.71
CA HIS A 4 49.80 -16.07 37.32
C HIS A 4 48.51 -15.58 36.65
N THR A 5 48.61 -14.51 35.87
CA THR A 5 47.60 -14.12 34.91
C THR A 5 47.60 -15.14 33.77
N VAL A 6 46.62 -16.03 33.80
CA VAL A 6 46.34 -16.95 32.69
C VAL A 6 45.98 -16.12 31.45
N PRO A 7 46.65 -16.30 30.30
CA PRO A 7 46.27 -15.60 29.07
C PRO A 7 44.89 -16.11 28.62
N SER A 8 43.91 -15.22 28.60
CA SER A 8 42.57 -15.47 28.09
C SER A 8 42.62 -15.93 26.64
N GLN A 9 42.06 -17.11 26.33
CA GLN A 9 41.89 -17.57 24.96
C GLN A 9 41.13 -16.53 24.11
N PRO A 10 41.43 -16.40 22.81
CA PRO A 10 40.70 -15.49 21.94
C PRO A 10 39.23 -15.92 21.87
N LYS A 11 38.33 -15.06 22.37
CA LYS A 11 36.88 -15.28 22.31
C LYS A 11 36.45 -15.48 20.86
N THR A 12 35.66 -16.51 20.59
CA THR A 12 35.12 -16.75 19.24
C THR A 12 34.09 -15.68 18.88
N ALA A 13 33.92 -15.34 17.59
CA ALA A 13 32.96 -14.32 17.14
C ALA A 13 31.54 -14.53 17.71
N GLN A 14 31.11 -15.80 17.84
CA GLN A 14 29.82 -16.18 18.40
C GLN A 14 29.70 -15.91 19.93
N GLU A 15 30.82 -15.97 20.67
CA GLU A 15 30.85 -15.61 22.10
C GLU A 15 30.78 -14.09 22.29
N ILE A 16 31.45 -13.34 21.41
CA ILE A 16 31.39 -11.87 21.40
C ILE A 16 29.96 -11.42 21.08
N LEU A 17 29.30 -12.06 20.10
CA LEU A 17 27.89 -11.81 19.77
C LEU A 17 26.96 -12.04 20.97
N ARG A 18 27.09 -13.20 21.65
CA ARG A 18 26.28 -13.48 22.86
C ARG A 18 26.52 -12.44 23.96
N ALA A 19 27.76 -12.01 24.15
CA ALA A 19 28.09 -10.98 25.13
C ALA A 19 27.52 -9.60 24.74
N GLY A 20 27.55 -9.23 23.46
CA GLY A 20 26.97 -7.99 22.94
C GLY A 20 25.45 -7.95 23.11
N ILE A 21 24.76 -9.04 22.78
CA ILE A 21 23.31 -9.18 23.00
C ILE A 21 22.95 -9.06 24.47
N ALA A 22 23.68 -9.76 25.36
CA ALA A 22 23.44 -9.68 26.79
C ALA A 22 23.71 -8.28 27.37
N ALA A 23 24.70 -7.56 26.83
CA ALA A 23 24.96 -6.17 27.19
C ALA A 23 23.82 -5.24 26.73
N ALA A 24 23.30 -5.44 25.51
CA ALA A 24 22.17 -4.67 24.98
C ALA A 24 20.90 -4.87 25.82
N GLN A 25 20.58 -6.12 26.15
CA GLN A 25 19.44 -6.47 27.01
C GLN A 25 19.57 -5.93 28.43
N ALA A 26 20.79 -5.84 28.96
CA ALA A 26 21.08 -5.24 30.26
C ALA A 26 21.13 -3.70 30.24
N GLY A 27 20.84 -3.05 29.11
CA GLY A 27 20.86 -1.60 28.96
C GLY A 27 22.26 -0.97 28.89
N ARG A 28 23.33 -1.77 28.81
CA ARG A 28 24.72 -1.30 28.70
C ARG A 28 25.05 -0.98 27.23
N ARG A 29 24.47 0.11 26.71
CA ARG A 29 24.48 0.48 25.27
C ARG A 29 25.87 0.58 24.67
N GLU A 30 26.78 1.33 25.30
CA GLU A 30 28.15 1.54 24.81
C GLU A 30 28.93 0.22 24.71
N GLN A 31 28.93 -0.56 25.80
CA GLN A 31 29.55 -1.89 25.81
C GLN A 31 28.94 -2.83 24.76
N ALA A 32 27.63 -2.77 24.56
CA ALA A 32 26.95 -3.58 23.55
C ALA A 32 27.36 -3.17 22.13
N ARG A 33 27.41 -1.86 21.85
CA ARG A 33 27.84 -1.31 20.57
C ARG A 33 29.25 -1.77 20.21
N ASP A 34 30.20 -1.63 21.13
CA ASP A 34 31.60 -2.05 20.91
C ASP A 34 31.73 -3.55 20.64
N LEU A 35 30.99 -4.37 21.38
CA LEU A 35 30.99 -5.83 21.20
C LEU A 35 30.37 -6.22 19.86
N LEU A 36 29.26 -5.59 19.46
CA LEU A 36 28.55 -5.90 18.23
C LEU A 36 29.30 -5.41 16.98
N LEU A 37 29.96 -4.24 17.04
CA LEU A 37 30.84 -3.75 15.96
C LEU A 37 31.98 -4.74 15.70
N ARG A 38 32.63 -5.25 16.75
CA ARG A 38 33.68 -6.28 16.62
C ARG A 38 33.20 -7.59 16.01
N VAL A 39 31.91 -7.93 16.16
CA VAL A 39 31.35 -9.12 15.49
C VAL A 39 31.21 -8.86 14.00
N VAL A 40 30.68 -7.69 13.63
CA VAL A 40 30.49 -7.29 12.23
C VAL A 40 31.82 -7.12 11.50
N GLU A 41 32.86 -6.60 12.18
CA GLU A 41 34.22 -6.49 11.63
C GLU A 41 34.83 -7.87 11.29
N VAL A 42 34.43 -8.92 12.01
CA VAL A 42 34.93 -10.29 11.79
C VAL A 42 34.04 -11.07 10.83
N ASP A 43 32.73 -10.79 10.84
CA ASP A 43 31.70 -11.45 10.04
C ASP A 43 30.65 -10.41 9.62
N GLU A 44 30.90 -9.76 8.47
CA GLU A 44 30.02 -8.73 7.92
C GLU A 44 28.66 -9.29 7.50
N ALA A 45 28.54 -10.60 7.28
CA ALA A 45 27.30 -11.28 6.92
C ALA A 45 26.43 -11.65 8.14
N ASN A 46 26.85 -11.25 9.35
CA ASN A 46 26.13 -11.60 10.58
C ASN A 46 24.86 -10.76 10.79
N VAL A 47 23.74 -11.27 10.27
CA VAL A 47 22.41 -10.63 10.38
C VAL A 47 22.03 -10.30 11.83
N ALA A 48 22.32 -11.20 12.77
CA ALA A 48 21.98 -10.98 14.17
C ALA A 48 22.79 -9.83 14.79
N ALA A 49 24.07 -9.70 14.46
CA ALA A 49 24.91 -8.62 14.96
C ALA A 49 24.40 -7.25 14.46
N TRP A 50 24.12 -7.12 13.16
CA TRP A 50 23.55 -5.90 12.57
C TRP A 50 22.20 -5.53 13.17
N LEU A 51 21.31 -6.51 13.36
CA LEU A 51 19.99 -6.28 13.94
C LEU A 51 20.07 -5.80 15.39
N TRP A 52 20.96 -6.37 16.21
CA TRP A 52 21.16 -5.90 17.57
C TRP A 52 21.90 -4.56 17.63
N LEU A 53 22.82 -4.31 16.70
CA LEU A 53 23.57 -3.05 16.59
C LEU A 53 22.61 -1.88 16.34
N SER A 54 21.60 -2.04 15.48
CA SER A 54 20.59 -1.01 15.22
C SER A 54 19.82 -0.56 16.47
N SER A 55 19.74 -1.40 17.51
CA SER A 55 19.07 -1.03 18.77
C SER A 55 19.94 -0.18 19.71
N VAL A 56 21.25 -0.27 19.58
CA VAL A 56 22.22 0.33 20.52
C VAL A 56 22.94 1.55 19.98
N VAL A 57 23.02 1.73 18.66
CA VAL A 57 23.59 2.95 18.05
C VAL A 57 22.72 4.19 18.33
N ASP A 58 23.39 5.34 18.36
CA ASP A 58 22.85 6.59 18.92
C ASP A 58 22.18 7.48 17.87
N SER A 59 22.76 7.54 16.66
CA SER A 59 22.22 8.32 15.53
C SER A 59 21.11 7.55 14.80
N LEU A 60 20.07 8.25 14.34
CA LEU A 60 19.06 7.66 13.46
C LEU A 60 19.65 7.21 12.13
N ASP A 61 20.71 7.87 11.64
CA ASP A 61 21.39 7.49 10.39
C ASP A 61 22.18 6.19 10.57
N ASP A 62 22.88 6.02 11.70
CA ASP A 62 23.58 4.77 12.01
C ASP A 62 22.59 3.60 12.16
N ARG A 63 21.41 3.88 12.72
CA ARG A 63 20.33 2.87 12.83
C ARG A 63 19.81 2.46 11.46
N GLU A 64 19.62 3.41 10.56
CA GLU A 64 19.20 3.16 9.17
C GLU A 64 20.19 2.22 8.49
N VAL A 65 21.48 2.57 8.48
CA VAL A 65 22.54 1.76 7.88
C VAL A 65 22.54 0.32 8.44
N CYS A 66 22.40 0.17 9.76
CA CYS A 66 22.36 -1.17 10.37
C CYS A 66 21.14 -1.99 9.88
N LEU A 67 19.97 -1.37 9.76
CA LEU A 67 18.73 -2.04 9.32
C LEU A 67 18.74 -2.35 7.82
N GLU A 68 19.30 -1.47 7.00
CA GLU A 68 19.50 -1.68 5.56
C GLU A 68 20.49 -2.82 5.29
N ASN A 69 21.56 -2.92 6.07
CA ASN A 69 22.50 -4.05 6.01
C ASN A 69 21.80 -5.37 6.36
N VAL A 70 20.93 -5.39 7.38
CA VAL A 70 20.12 -6.59 7.68
C VAL A 70 19.25 -6.96 6.48
N LEU A 71 18.53 -6.02 5.88
CA LEU A 71 17.63 -6.30 4.75
C LEU A 71 18.38 -6.66 3.46
N SER A 72 19.60 -6.19 3.29
CA SER A 72 20.48 -6.57 2.18
C SER A 72 20.96 -8.02 2.30
N LEU A 73 21.23 -8.48 3.52
CA LEU A 73 21.66 -9.85 3.82
C LEU A 73 20.48 -10.83 3.94
N ASP A 74 19.37 -10.39 4.51
CA ASP A 74 18.13 -11.14 4.72
C ASP A 74 16.89 -10.27 4.37
N PRO A 75 16.47 -10.24 3.09
CA PRO A 75 15.30 -9.49 2.65
C PRO A 75 13.97 -9.92 3.30
N GLY A 76 13.95 -11.11 3.91
CA GLY A 76 12.79 -11.67 4.62
C GLY A 76 12.68 -11.21 6.07
N ASN A 77 13.60 -10.39 6.57
CA ASN A 77 13.66 -10.02 7.97
C ASN A 77 12.57 -9.00 8.36
N ASP A 78 11.42 -9.51 8.84
CA ASP A 78 10.30 -8.68 9.26
C ASP A 78 10.64 -7.74 10.43
N ALA A 79 11.61 -8.08 11.28
CA ALA A 79 12.02 -7.23 12.39
C ALA A 79 12.76 -5.99 11.89
N ALA A 80 13.68 -6.16 10.93
CA ALA A 80 14.41 -5.05 10.33
C ALA A 80 13.49 -4.15 9.50
N ARG A 81 12.56 -4.72 8.73
CA ARG A 81 11.58 -3.93 7.96
C ARG A 81 10.70 -3.07 8.86
N ARG A 82 10.11 -3.66 9.91
CA ARG A 82 9.34 -2.89 10.90
C ARG A 82 10.19 -1.84 11.63
N GLY A 83 11.46 -2.15 11.90
CA GLY A 83 12.40 -1.21 12.52
C GLY A 83 12.66 0.00 11.63
N LEU A 84 12.84 -0.21 10.32
CA LEU A 84 13.08 0.83 9.35
C LEU A 84 11.84 1.71 9.13
N ASP A 85 10.65 1.11 9.05
CA ASP A 85 9.38 1.85 8.97
C ASP A 85 9.19 2.75 10.20
N ALA A 86 9.49 2.24 11.40
CA ALA A 86 9.41 3.02 12.64
C ALA A 86 10.45 4.15 12.69
N LEU A 87 11.65 3.89 12.17
CA LEU A 87 12.74 4.87 12.08
C LEU A 87 12.36 6.03 11.15
N TYR A 88 11.81 5.75 9.97
CA TYR A 88 11.39 6.80 9.03
C TYR A 88 10.27 7.66 9.61
N LYS A 89 9.31 7.06 10.34
CA LYS A 89 8.30 7.83 11.08
C LYS A 89 8.91 8.74 12.14
N GLN A 90 9.91 8.25 12.88
CA GLN A 90 10.61 9.07 13.87
C GLN A 90 11.37 10.24 13.21
N LYS A 91 12.04 10.01 12.08
CA LYS A 91 12.71 11.06 11.29
C LYS A 91 11.69 12.08 10.76
N ALA A 92 10.58 11.60 10.21
CA ALA A 92 9.48 12.45 9.73
C ALA A 92 8.91 13.32 10.85
N ASP A 93 8.67 12.77 12.05
CA ASP A 93 8.17 13.53 13.21
C ASP A 93 9.15 14.60 13.72
N GLN A 94 10.46 14.36 13.57
CA GLN A 94 11.47 15.37 13.88
C GLN A 94 11.44 16.50 12.85
N LEU A 95 11.52 16.16 11.56
CA LEU A 95 11.49 17.12 10.45
C LEU A 95 10.19 17.93 10.44
N LEU A 96 9.05 17.28 10.73
CA LEU A 96 7.76 17.94 10.85
C LEU A 96 7.75 18.98 11.96
N ARG A 97 8.31 18.68 13.14
CA ARG A 97 8.38 19.65 14.26
C ARG A 97 9.27 20.83 13.91
N GLU A 98 10.42 20.58 13.30
CA GLU A 98 11.36 21.62 12.86
C GLU A 98 10.73 22.50 11.76
N GLY A 99 10.09 21.89 10.76
CA GLY A 99 9.40 22.59 9.67
C GLY A 99 8.21 23.42 10.14
N ILE A 100 7.42 22.91 11.10
CA ILE A 100 6.34 23.70 11.74
C ILE A 100 6.91 24.90 12.51
N ALA A 101 8.04 24.74 13.19
CA ALA A 101 8.68 25.83 13.90
C ALA A 101 9.19 26.91 12.93
N ALA A 102 9.85 26.50 11.84
CA ALA A 102 10.30 27.39 10.76
C ALA A 102 9.12 28.13 10.10
N ALA A 103 8.02 27.42 9.81
CA ALA A 103 6.81 28.01 9.24
C ALA A 103 6.23 29.10 10.15
N LYS A 104 6.20 28.85 11.46
CA LYS A 104 5.73 29.81 12.47
C LYS A 104 6.69 30.99 12.66
N ALA A 105 7.98 30.80 12.40
CA ALA A 105 8.99 31.86 12.41
C ALA A 105 8.97 32.73 11.15
N GLY A 106 8.20 32.35 10.12
CA GLY A 106 8.14 33.04 8.82
C GLY A 106 9.26 32.64 7.86
N GLU A 107 10.04 31.61 8.18
CA GLU A 107 11.11 31.08 7.35
C GLU A 107 10.54 30.10 6.30
N HIS A 108 9.78 30.63 5.33
CA HIS A 108 8.97 29.82 4.41
C HIS A 108 9.78 28.82 3.56
N GLU A 109 10.95 29.19 3.05
CA GLU A 109 11.79 28.27 2.27
C GLU A 109 12.35 27.12 3.13
N SER A 110 12.86 27.43 4.32
CA SER A 110 13.36 26.43 5.28
C SER A 110 12.25 25.49 5.72
N ALA A 111 11.05 26.04 5.97
CA ALA A 111 9.88 25.26 6.31
C ALA A 111 9.45 24.34 5.16
N HIS A 112 9.50 24.83 3.91
CA HIS A 112 9.15 24.05 2.72
C HIS A 112 10.10 22.84 2.56
N ASP A 113 11.41 23.02 2.66
CA ASP A 113 12.39 21.92 2.59
C ASP A 113 12.16 20.87 3.70
N LEU A 114 12.04 21.34 4.96
CA LEU A 114 11.86 20.45 6.11
C LEU A 114 10.54 19.66 6.04
N LEU A 115 9.44 20.32 5.64
CA LEU A 115 8.13 19.69 5.51
C LEU A 115 8.06 18.76 4.29
N GLY A 116 8.73 19.10 3.19
CA GLY A 116 8.89 18.24 2.01
C GLY A 116 9.60 16.94 2.38
N ARG A 117 10.76 17.04 3.04
CA ARG A 117 11.52 15.87 3.53
C ARG A 117 10.75 15.06 4.56
N ALA A 118 9.92 15.70 5.40
CA ALA A 118 9.04 15.00 6.32
C ALA A 118 7.97 14.18 5.57
N ALA A 119 7.36 14.74 4.53
CA ALA A 119 6.38 14.07 3.69
C ALA A 119 6.99 12.95 2.82
N GLU A 120 8.27 13.07 2.42
CA GLU A 120 9.01 11.99 1.77
C GLU A 120 9.31 10.82 2.71
N CYS A 121 9.67 11.12 3.98
CA CYS A 121 9.97 10.10 4.99
C CYS A 121 8.71 9.35 5.45
N ASP A 122 7.59 10.04 5.63
CA ASP A 122 6.30 9.43 5.98
C ASP A 122 5.17 9.98 5.09
N PRO A 123 4.99 9.39 3.90
CA PRO A 123 3.94 9.82 2.97
C PRO A 123 2.53 9.66 3.52
N ASP A 124 2.33 8.80 4.54
CA ASP A 124 1.04 8.53 5.16
C ASP A 124 0.68 9.55 6.27
N ASN A 125 1.48 10.60 6.47
CA ASN A 125 1.24 11.63 7.47
C ASN A 125 0.45 12.83 6.91
N PRO A 126 -0.87 12.94 7.15
CA PRO A 126 -1.68 14.04 6.63
C PRO A 126 -1.29 15.41 7.18
N VAL A 127 -0.64 15.46 8.34
CA VAL A 127 -0.21 16.71 8.97
C VAL A 127 0.96 17.33 8.21
N ALA A 128 1.91 16.52 7.74
CA ALA A 128 3.05 16.99 6.95
C ALA A 128 2.58 17.65 5.64
N TRP A 129 1.68 16.98 4.91
CA TRP A 129 1.08 17.50 3.69
C TRP A 129 0.28 18.79 3.91
N LEU A 130 -0.51 18.85 5.00
CA LEU A 130 -1.27 20.05 5.35
C LEU A 130 -0.34 21.24 5.63
N TRP A 131 0.71 21.06 6.41
CA TRP A 131 1.66 22.14 6.70
C TRP A 131 2.46 22.56 5.47
N LEU A 132 2.87 21.61 4.63
CA LEU A 132 3.57 21.89 3.37
C LEU A 132 2.71 22.78 2.45
N SER A 133 1.40 22.51 2.36
CA SER A 133 0.46 23.34 1.61
C SER A 133 0.38 24.79 2.12
N GLY A 134 0.73 25.04 3.39
CA GLY A 134 0.72 26.36 3.99
C GLY A 134 1.93 27.21 3.64
N VAL A 135 3.04 26.59 3.24
CA VAL A 135 4.33 27.26 3.00
C VAL A 135 4.75 27.29 1.54
N THR A 136 4.18 26.45 0.67
CA THR A 136 4.41 26.54 -0.78
C THR A 136 3.81 27.82 -1.38
N HIS A 137 4.50 28.36 -2.39
CA HIS A 137 4.14 29.55 -3.14
C HIS A 137 3.44 29.23 -4.47
N ASP A 138 3.47 27.98 -4.91
CA ASP A 138 2.85 27.53 -6.15
C ASP A 138 1.42 27.03 -5.90
N LEU A 139 0.46 27.48 -6.72
CA LEU A 139 -0.95 27.12 -6.52
C LEU A 139 -1.22 25.67 -6.91
N GLU A 140 -0.51 25.15 -7.91
CA GLU A 140 -0.55 23.75 -8.31
C GLU A 140 0.01 22.83 -7.21
N GLU A 141 1.21 23.11 -6.69
CA GLU A 141 1.79 22.36 -5.57
C GLU A 141 0.91 22.42 -4.31
N ARG A 142 0.32 23.59 -4.03
CA ARG A 142 -0.59 23.76 -2.90
C ARG A 142 -1.84 22.89 -3.02
N GLU A 143 -2.45 22.84 -4.21
CA GLU A 143 -3.58 21.98 -4.50
C GLU A 143 -3.22 20.50 -4.28
N LEU A 144 -2.07 20.06 -4.80
CA LEU A 144 -1.58 18.68 -4.65
C LEU A 144 -1.40 18.29 -3.19
N CYS A 145 -0.75 19.14 -2.38
CA CYS A 145 -0.53 18.87 -0.96
C CYS A 145 -1.85 18.73 -0.18
N LEU A 146 -2.85 19.55 -0.50
CA LEU A 146 -4.17 19.51 0.14
C LEU A 146 -4.97 18.27 -0.28
N GLU A 147 -4.84 17.84 -1.54
CA GLU A 147 -5.44 16.59 -2.03
C GLU A 147 -4.80 15.36 -1.37
N ASN A 148 -3.47 15.33 -1.25
CA ASN A 148 -2.76 14.27 -0.51
C ASN A 148 -3.22 14.22 0.95
N ALA A 149 -3.29 15.36 1.64
CA ALA A 149 -3.78 15.42 3.02
C ALA A 149 -5.23 14.89 3.17
N LEU A 150 -6.12 15.20 2.23
CA LEU A 150 -7.51 14.73 2.23
C LEU A 150 -7.67 13.26 1.82
N SER A 151 -6.74 12.73 1.00
CA SER A 151 -6.73 11.30 0.66
C SER A 151 -6.41 10.43 1.89
N LEU A 152 -5.57 10.95 2.79
CA LEU A 152 -5.16 10.31 4.03
C LEU A 152 -6.13 10.57 5.19
N ASP A 153 -6.61 11.81 5.34
CA ASP A 153 -7.63 12.21 6.31
C ASP A 153 -8.77 12.97 5.63
N PRO A 154 -9.81 12.26 5.14
CA PRO A 154 -10.96 12.88 4.50
C PRO A 154 -11.76 13.82 5.42
N GLN A 155 -11.59 13.72 6.74
CA GLN A 155 -12.30 14.56 7.72
C GLN A 155 -11.56 15.86 8.04
N ASN A 156 -10.35 16.06 7.49
CA ASN A 156 -9.56 17.26 7.74
C ASN A 156 -10.23 18.53 7.18
N GLU A 157 -10.88 19.29 8.06
CA GLU A 157 -11.60 20.51 7.68
C GLU A 157 -10.66 21.60 7.12
N ALA A 158 -9.47 21.74 7.68
CA ALA A 158 -8.49 22.73 7.24
C ALA A 158 -8.01 22.45 5.80
N ALA A 159 -7.73 21.19 5.48
CA ALA A 159 -7.36 20.78 4.12
C ALA A 159 -8.50 21.01 3.13
N ARG A 160 -9.75 20.71 3.50
CA ARG A 160 -10.93 20.92 2.65
C ARG A 160 -11.19 22.40 2.37
N GLN A 161 -11.07 23.25 3.38
CA GLN A 161 -11.21 24.70 3.24
C GLN A 161 -10.08 25.27 2.37
N GLY A 162 -8.84 24.85 2.61
CA GLY A 162 -7.69 25.25 1.79
C GLY A 162 -7.87 24.89 0.32
N LEU A 163 -8.33 23.67 0.02
CA LEU A 163 -8.51 23.21 -1.35
C LEU A 163 -9.59 24.01 -2.09
N ALA A 164 -10.69 24.34 -1.41
CA ALA A 164 -11.73 25.19 -1.97
C ALA A 164 -11.20 26.60 -2.30
N GLN A 165 -10.36 27.17 -1.44
CA GLN A 165 -9.74 28.48 -1.65
C GLN A 165 -8.78 28.48 -2.85
N VAL A 166 -7.90 27.48 -2.96
CA VAL A 166 -6.95 27.37 -4.08
C VAL A 166 -7.70 27.24 -5.41
N ARG A 167 -8.73 26.40 -5.49
CA ARG A 167 -9.55 26.25 -6.71
C ARG A 167 -10.26 27.54 -7.09
N GLN A 168 -10.74 28.31 -6.12
CA GLN A 168 -11.32 29.63 -6.36
C GLN A 168 -10.28 30.62 -6.89
N GLN A 169 -9.07 30.64 -6.33
CA GLN A 169 -7.97 31.50 -6.79
C GLN A 169 -7.56 31.19 -8.23
N LYS A 170 -7.44 29.89 -8.59
CA LYS A 170 -7.13 29.46 -9.96
C LYS A 170 -8.22 29.84 -10.96
N GLN A 171 -9.49 29.84 -10.57
CA GLN A 171 -10.60 30.32 -11.40
C GLN A 171 -10.59 31.85 -11.60
N GLN A 172 -9.95 32.60 -10.70
CA GLN A 172 -9.85 34.06 -10.76
C GLN A 172 -8.59 34.55 -11.48
N GLN A 173 -7.62 33.67 -11.76
CA GLN A 173 -6.47 34.01 -12.60
C GLN A 173 -6.92 34.14 -14.07
N PRO A 174 -6.74 35.32 -14.70
CA PRO A 174 -7.00 35.45 -16.13
C PRO A 174 -6.10 34.50 -16.91
N PRO A 175 -6.58 33.89 -18.02
CA PRO A 175 -5.73 33.11 -18.89
C PRO A 175 -4.51 33.96 -19.30
N PRO A 176 -3.29 33.39 -19.33
CA PRO A 176 -2.09 34.14 -19.64
C PRO A 176 -2.29 34.86 -20.98
N ALA A 177 -2.05 36.18 -20.97
CA ALA A 177 -2.22 37.03 -22.13
C ALA A 177 -1.39 36.47 -23.29
N SER A 178 -2.07 35.93 -24.29
CA SER A 178 -1.45 35.57 -25.55
C SER A 178 -0.96 36.86 -26.20
N PRO A 179 0.29 36.95 -26.69
CA PRO A 179 0.72 38.13 -27.43
C PRO A 179 -0.17 38.28 -28.65
N GLU A 180 -0.97 39.36 -28.71
CA GLU A 180 -1.86 39.64 -29.81
C GLU A 180 -1.06 39.75 -31.11
N SER A 181 -1.35 38.84 -32.05
CA SER A 181 -0.84 38.91 -33.42
C SER A 181 -1.58 40.02 -34.18
N PRO A 182 -0.91 40.87 -34.98
CA PRO A 182 -1.50 42.05 -35.66
C PRO A 182 -2.63 41.77 -36.68
N TRP A 183 -3.10 40.53 -36.81
CA TRP A 183 -3.90 40.08 -37.95
C TRP A 183 -5.42 40.10 -37.74
N THR A 184 -5.94 40.41 -36.55
CA THR A 184 -7.38 40.28 -36.24
C THR A 184 -8.23 41.53 -36.54
N ALA A 185 -7.67 42.60 -37.09
CA ALA A 185 -8.43 43.84 -37.36
C ALA A 185 -9.20 43.87 -38.70
N ARG A 186 -9.29 42.78 -39.47
CA ARG A 186 -10.06 42.75 -40.74
C ARG A 186 -10.80 41.43 -40.95
N ALA A 187 -11.99 41.29 -40.37
CA ALA A 187 -12.95 40.29 -40.86
C ALA A 187 -14.39 40.63 -40.45
N SER A 188 -14.92 41.74 -40.96
CA SER A 188 -16.38 41.93 -40.99
C SER A 188 -16.79 42.69 -42.25
N THR A 189 -16.84 41.97 -43.38
CA THR A 189 -17.80 42.16 -44.47
C THR A 189 -17.59 41.05 -45.53
N PRO A 190 -18.68 40.46 -46.06
CA PRO A 190 -18.58 39.39 -47.04
C PRO A 190 -18.25 39.96 -48.42
N VAL A 191 -17.15 39.51 -49.02
CA VAL A 191 -16.74 39.93 -50.38
C VAL A 191 -16.83 38.73 -51.30
N THR A 192 -18.04 38.34 -51.74
CA THR A 192 -18.39 38.05 -53.16
C THR A 192 -19.70 37.25 -53.33
N PRO A 193 -20.40 37.41 -54.48
CA PRO A 193 -21.63 36.67 -54.82
C PRO A 193 -21.47 35.15 -54.95
N ALA A 194 -20.23 34.65 -55.10
CA ALA A 194 -19.94 33.22 -55.19
C ALA A 194 -20.19 32.47 -53.86
N ALA A 195 -20.07 33.16 -52.73
CA ALA A 195 -20.28 32.56 -51.40
C ALA A 195 -21.75 32.24 -51.10
N ALA A 196 -22.70 32.88 -51.80
CA ALA A 196 -24.13 32.62 -51.64
C ALA A 196 -24.63 31.39 -52.42
N MET A 197 -23.96 30.98 -53.51
CA MET A 197 -24.41 29.86 -54.35
C MET A 197 -23.95 28.48 -53.85
N LEU A 198 -22.93 28.41 -52.97
CA LEU A 198 -22.32 27.14 -52.55
C LEU A 198 -22.89 26.57 -51.24
N GLN A 199 -23.88 27.23 -50.62
CA GLN A 199 -24.46 26.76 -49.35
C GLN A 199 -25.34 25.51 -49.50
N GLU A 200 -25.96 25.27 -50.66
CA GLU A 200 -26.82 24.09 -50.84
C GLU A 200 -26.03 22.78 -51.05
N ASP A 201 -24.81 22.84 -51.59
CA ASP A 201 -23.98 21.65 -51.84
C ASP A 201 -23.14 21.20 -50.62
N PHE A 202 -22.97 22.06 -49.62
CA PHE A 202 -22.21 21.73 -48.39
C PHE A 202 -22.95 20.74 -47.48
N ALA A 203 -24.27 20.64 -47.60
CA ALA A 203 -25.06 19.67 -46.84
C ALA A 203 -24.91 18.21 -47.34
N ARG A 204 -24.33 17.99 -48.53
CA ARG A 204 -24.19 16.65 -49.15
C ARG A 204 -22.77 16.11 -49.26
N ARG A 205 -21.73 16.88 -48.97
CA ARG A 205 -20.37 16.34 -48.93
C ARG A 205 -19.97 16.19 -47.48
N GLN A 206 -19.80 14.93 -47.05
CA GLN A 206 -18.98 14.64 -45.88
C GLN A 206 -17.70 15.48 -46.01
N PRO A 207 -17.28 16.20 -44.95
CA PRO A 207 -16.02 16.90 -44.99
C PRO A 207 -14.94 15.90 -45.47
N PRO A 208 -14.06 16.30 -46.41
CA PRO A 208 -12.93 15.48 -46.78
C PRO A 208 -12.23 15.01 -45.51
N PRO A 209 -11.71 13.76 -45.45
CA PRO A 209 -11.01 13.28 -44.27
C PRO A 209 -10.05 14.36 -43.83
N GLU A 210 -10.21 14.78 -42.58
CA GLU A 210 -9.44 15.86 -41.98
C GLU A 210 -7.98 15.62 -42.35
N PRO A 211 -7.29 16.60 -42.97
CA PRO A 211 -5.91 16.39 -43.39
C PRO A 211 -5.17 15.89 -42.17
N GLU A 212 -4.69 14.64 -42.27
CA GLU A 212 -4.03 13.93 -41.19
C GLU A 212 -3.11 14.92 -40.52
N ARG A 213 -3.44 15.23 -39.27
CA ARG A 213 -2.63 16.08 -38.41
C ARG A 213 -1.24 15.50 -38.56
N GLN A 214 -0.34 16.20 -39.28
CA GLN A 214 0.99 15.68 -39.53
C GLN A 214 1.52 15.27 -38.17
N PRO A 215 1.82 13.99 -37.95
CA PRO A 215 2.32 13.56 -36.67
C PRO A 215 3.51 14.46 -36.42
N GLY A 216 3.47 15.22 -35.32
CA GLY A 216 4.67 15.91 -34.84
C GLY A 216 5.80 14.90 -34.90
N PRO A 217 6.99 15.31 -35.38
CA PRO A 217 7.99 14.43 -36.00
C PRO A 217 7.92 13.08 -35.34
N GLU A 218 7.40 12.09 -36.11
CA GLU A 218 7.12 10.76 -35.61
C GLU A 218 8.30 10.38 -34.71
N PRO A 219 8.09 10.07 -33.42
CA PRO A 219 9.20 9.61 -32.61
C PRO A 219 9.78 8.45 -33.40
N LEU A 220 11.05 8.57 -33.80
CA LEU A 220 11.79 7.51 -34.50
C LEU A 220 11.31 6.17 -33.93
N PRO A 221 10.95 5.17 -34.77
CA PRO A 221 10.26 3.97 -34.35
C PRO A 221 11.09 3.23 -33.29
N ASP A 222 10.87 3.61 -32.03
CA ASP A 222 11.71 3.27 -30.90
C ASP A 222 11.03 2.13 -30.18
N ALA A 223 11.82 1.10 -29.90
CA ALA A 223 11.46 -0.24 -29.47
C ALA A 223 10.64 -0.38 -28.15
N LEU A 224 9.94 0.66 -27.68
CA LEU A 224 8.97 0.71 -26.56
C LEU A 224 7.56 1.15 -27.03
N SER A 225 7.22 0.91 -28.31
CA SER A 225 5.96 1.38 -28.91
C SER A 225 4.80 0.40 -28.79
N ASP A 226 5.07 -0.88 -28.53
CA ASP A 226 4.04 -1.92 -28.43
C ASP A 226 3.62 -2.12 -26.97
N GLU A 227 2.33 -1.92 -26.69
CA GLU A 227 1.70 -2.06 -25.36
C GLU A 227 1.84 -3.49 -24.81
N TYR A 228 1.99 -4.49 -25.67
CA TYR A 228 2.16 -5.89 -25.29
C TYR A 228 3.60 -6.30 -25.02
N GLN A 229 4.57 -5.39 -25.08
CA GLN A 229 5.93 -5.70 -24.65
C GLN A 229 6.01 -5.96 -23.15
N CYS A 230 7.04 -6.71 -22.76
CA CYS A 230 7.30 -7.02 -21.37
C CYS A 230 7.62 -5.74 -20.58
N VAL A 231 6.87 -5.52 -19.50
CA VAL A 231 7.03 -4.38 -18.59
C VAL A 231 8.42 -4.33 -17.90
N TYR A 232 9.09 -5.48 -17.79
CA TYR A 232 10.41 -5.62 -17.17
C TYR A 232 11.55 -5.40 -18.16
N CYS A 233 11.59 -6.15 -19.27
CA CYS A 233 12.72 -6.16 -20.20
C CYS A 233 12.43 -5.54 -21.57
N ALA A 234 11.21 -5.07 -21.81
CA ALA A 234 10.76 -4.52 -23.09
C ALA A 234 10.90 -5.48 -24.29
N ALA A 235 11.00 -6.79 -24.03
CA ALA A 235 10.95 -7.81 -25.08
C ALA A 235 9.53 -7.92 -25.66
N PRO A 236 9.37 -8.21 -26.96
CA PRO A 236 8.07 -8.48 -27.55
C PRO A 236 7.44 -9.71 -26.90
N THR A 237 6.18 -9.62 -26.50
CA THR A 237 5.42 -10.74 -25.93
C THR A 237 4.02 -10.80 -26.53
N GLN A 238 3.43 -11.99 -26.57
CA GLN A 238 2.07 -12.18 -27.09
C GLN A 238 1.03 -11.94 -25.98
N PRO A 239 -0.19 -11.44 -26.30
CA PRO A 239 -1.23 -11.13 -25.32
C PRO A 239 -1.63 -12.30 -24.40
N GLU A 240 -1.53 -13.54 -24.89
CA GLU A 240 -1.95 -14.75 -24.18
C GLU A 240 -0.87 -15.28 -23.21
N GLU A 241 0.38 -14.83 -23.35
CA GLU A 241 1.50 -15.33 -22.54
C GLU A 241 1.37 -14.89 -21.07
N LYS A 242 1.58 -15.82 -20.14
CA LYS A 242 1.52 -15.53 -18.69
C LYS A 242 2.83 -15.01 -18.13
N THR A 243 3.93 -15.48 -18.71
CA THR A 243 5.30 -15.16 -18.34
C THR A 243 6.04 -14.67 -19.58
N CYS A 244 7.03 -13.79 -19.38
CA CYS A 244 7.89 -13.35 -20.48
C CYS A 244 8.91 -14.45 -20.85
N PRO A 245 9.06 -14.82 -22.13
CA PRO A 245 10.03 -15.82 -22.56
C PRO A 245 11.48 -15.31 -22.48
N ALA A 246 11.70 -14.00 -22.50
CA ALA A 246 13.05 -13.41 -22.45
C ALA A 246 13.59 -13.25 -21.02
N CYS A 247 12.78 -12.75 -20.09
CA CYS A 247 13.23 -12.49 -18.71
C CYS A 247 12.60 -13.41 -17.64
N GLY A 248 11.67 -14.30 -18.01
CA GLY A 248 11.03 -15.26 -17.10
C GLY A 248 10.03 -14.65 -16.09
N HIS A 249 9.81 -13.33 -16.10
CA HIS A 249 8.93 -12.67 -15.14
C HIS A 249 7.44 -12.88 -15.48
N ASP A 250 6.60 -12.94 -14.44
CA ASP A 250 5.14 -12.98 -14.56
C ASP A 250 4.60 -11.66 -15.13
N LEU A 251 3.81 -11.75 -16.21
CA LEU A 251 3.18 -10.59 -16.85
C LEU A 251 1.76 -10.35 -16.32
N TRP A 252 1.27 -11.19 -15.41
CA TRP A 252 -0.09 -11.11 -14.88
C TRP A 252 -0.07 -10.96 -13.38
N VAL A 253 -0.70 -9.89 -12.89
CA VAL A 253 -0.82 -9.63 -11.46
C VAL A 253 -2.23 -9.97 -10.99
N LYS A 254 -2.30 -10.58 -9.81
CA LYS A 254 -3.55 -10.83 -9.10
C LYS A 254 -3.80 -9.66 -8.17
N PHE A 255 -4.90 -8.95 -8.38
CA PHE A 255 -5.37 -7.94 -7.43
C PHE A 255 -6.82 -8.23 -7.05
N ARG A 256 -7.25 -7.69 -5.91
CA ARG A 256 -8.65 -7.79 -5.49
C ARG A 256 -9.46 -6.79 -6.31
N LYS A 257 -10.59 -7.23 -6.87
CA LYS A 257 -11.45 -6.36 -7.71
C LYS A 257 -11.86 -5.08 -6.95
N GLN A 258 -12.06 -5.20 -5.65
CA GLN A 258 -12.27 -4.08 -4.73
C GLN A 258 -11.23 -4.14 -3.60
N GLU A 259 -10.29 -3.20 -3.62
CA GLU A 259 -9.20 -3.16 -2.64
C GLU A 259 -9.76 -2.78 -1.25
N GLU A 260 -10.57 -1.72 -1.21
CA GLU A 260 -11.29 -1.31 -0.01
C GLU A 260 -12.48 -2.25 0.31
N ARG A 261 -12.90 -2.29 1.58
CA ARG A 261 -14.10 -3.05 1.99
C ARG A 261 -15.34 -2.22 1.67
N SER A 262 -16.30 -2.80 0.95
CA SER A 262 -17.57 -2.11 0.71
C SER A 262 -18.31 -1.79 2.02
N ARG A 263 -19.13 -0.73 2.01
CA ARG A 263 -19.96 -0.37 3.18
C ARG A 263 -20.92 -1.50 3.57
N ILE A 264 -21.42 -2.24 2.58
CA ILE A 264 -22.33 -3.38 2.77
C ILE A 264 -21.58 -4.53 3.46
N LEU A 265 -20.34 -4.82 3.05
CA LEU A 265 -19.51 -5.81 3.73
C LEU A 265 -19.26 -5.42 5.20
N TRP A 266 -19.01 -4.14 5.50
CA TRP A 266 -18.88 -3.67 6.87
C TRP A 266 -20.17 -3.85 7.69
N LEU A 267 -21.34 -3.58 7.10
CA LEU A 267 -22.63 -3.85 7.75
C LEU A 267 -22.83 -5.35 8.03
N LEU A 268 -22.45 -6.22 7.09
CA LEU A 268 -22.50 -7.67 7.28
C LEU A 268 -21.54 -8.14 8.38
N ILE A 269 -20.32 -7.58 8.44
CA ILE A 269 -19.36 -7.86 9.52
C ILE A 269 -19.95 -7.42 10.87
N GLY A 270 -20.53 -6.22 10.95
CA GLY A 270 -21.16 -5.71 12.16
C GLY A 270 -22.33 -6.58 12.64
N PHE A 271 -23.21 -6.99 11.72
CA PHE A 271 -24.32 -7.90 12.04
C PHE A 271 -23.82 -9.28 12.49
N GLN A 272 -22.80 -9.83 11.81
CA GLN A 272 -22.21 -11.10 12.18
C GLN A 272 -21.48 -11.02 13.53
N MET A 273 -20.86 -9.89 13.86
CA MET A 273 -20.26 -9.65 15.16
C MET A 273 -21.31 -9.64 16.27
N LEU A 274 -22.44 -8.96 16.06
CA LEU A 274 -23.56 -8.99 17.01
C LEU A 274 -24.10 -10.41 17.21
N ASN A 275 -24.29 -11.16 16.12
CA ASN A 275 -24.69 -12.57 16.18
C ASN A 275 -23.67 -13.44 16.92
N THR A 276 -22.37 -13.20 16.72
CA THR A 276 -21.30 -13.91 17.43
C THR A 276 -21.33 -13.62 18.92
N THR A 277 -21.50 -12.35 19.32
CA THR A 277 -21.65 -11.94 20.72
C THR A 277 -22.88 -12.58 21.36
N GLN A 278 -24.01 -12.63 20.65
CA GLN A 278 -25.23 -13.30 21.12
C GLN A 278 -24.98 -14.80 21.36
N MET A 279 -24.30 -15.50 20.45
CA MET A 279 -23.98 -16.92 20.61
C MET A 279 -22.95 -17.16 21.74
N ALA A 280 -22.03 -16.24 21.96
CA ALA A 280 -21.07 -16.31 23.06
C ALA A 280 -21.72 -16.14 24.45
N LEU A 281 -22.85 -15.43 24.53
CA LEU A 281 -23.61 -15.27 25.77
C LEU A 281 -24.33 -16.56 26.20
N ALA A 282 -24.67 -17.47 25.28
CA ALA A 282 -25.41 -18.70 25.60
C ALA A 282 -24.74 -19.58 26.67
N PRO A 283 -23.45 -19.97 26.57
CA PRO A 283 -22.78 -20.74 27.62
C PRO A 283 -22.69 -19.97 28.94
N VAL A 284 -22.55 -18.64 28.89
CA VAL A 284 -22.50 -17.78 30.08
C VAL A 284 -23.84 -17.78 30.81
N VAL A 285 -24.95 -17.63 30.09
CA VAL A 285 -26.30 -17.71 30.64
C VAL A 285 -26.55 -19.07 31.28
N LEU A 286 -26.17 -20.17 30.61
CA LEU A 286 -26.30 -21.51 31.17
C LEU A 286 -25.48 -21.66 32.47
N LEU A 287 -24.24 -21.18 32.50
CA LEU A 287 -23.42 -21.18 33.70
C LEU A 287 -24.06 -20.38 34.85
N LEU A 288 -24.58 -19.18 34.54
CA LEU A 288 -25.27 -18.32 35.50
C LEU A 288 -26.57 -18.95 36.02
N THR A 289 -27.31 -19.68 35.18
CA THR A 289 -28.50 -20.41 35.63
C THR A 289 -28.16 -21.52 36.62
N ALA A 290 -27.14 -22.32 36.33
CA ALA A 290 -26.66 -23.37 37.25
C ALA A 290 -26.13 -22.77 38.56
N TRP A 291 -25.41 -21.64 38.48
CA TRP A 291 -24.94 -20.89 39.63
C TRP A 291 -26.10 -20.37 40.50
N ALA A 292 -27.09 -19.73 39.89
CA ALA A 292 -28.23 -19.17 40.60
C ALA A 292 -29.06 -20.26 41.29
N THR A 293 -29.23 -21.44 40.66
CA THR A 293 -29.92 -22.56 41.31
C THR A 293 -29.18 -23.08 42.55
N LEU A 294 -27.85 -23.18 42.50
CA LEU A 294 -27.05 -23.58 43.65
C LEU A 294 -27.10 -22.54 44.79
N ALA A 295 -27.15 -21.26 44.45
CA ALA A 295 -27.27 -20.18 45.42
C ALA A 295 -28.63 -20.21 46.16
N LEU A 296 -29.71 -20.55 45.44
CA LEU A 296 -31.07 -20.60 46.00
C LEU A 296 -31.32 -21.81 46.91
N GLU A 297 -30.66 -22.94 46.66
CA GLU A 297 -30.80 -24.16 47.49
C GLU A 297 -29.99 -24.08 48.81
N GLY A 298 -29.20 -23.03 49.02
CA GLY A 298 -28.59 -22.74 50.32
C GLY A 298 -27.51 -23.73 50.77
N LEU A 299 -26.85 -24.43 49.83
CA LEU A 299 -25.79 -25.39 50.16
C LEU A 299 -24.54 -24.68 50.73
N PRO A 300 -24.17 -24.93 52.02
CA PRO A 300 -23.17 -24.15 52.75
C PRO A 300 -21.70 -24.49 52.42
N SER A 301 -21.44 -25.48 51.57
CA SER A 301 -20.10 -26.03 51.30
C SER A 301 -19.51 -25.65 49.94
N VAL A 302 -20.29 -25.00 49.08
CA VAL A 302 -19.76 -24.38 47.88
C VAL A 302 -19.48 -22.94 48.23
N ASN A 303 -18.25 -22.48 48.07
CA ASN A 303 -17.99 -21.04 47.98
C ASN A 303 -18.68 -20.58 46.69
N VAL A 304 -19.99 -20.34 46.74
CA VAL A 304 -20.87 -19.98 45.62
C VAL A 304 -20.28 -18.78 44.86
N SER A 305 -19.39 -18.04 45.49
CA SER A 305 -18.60 -16.92 44.98
C SER A 305 -17.63 -17.21 43.83
N ASP A 306 -17.33 -18.45 43.44
CA ASP A 306 -16.34 -18.75 42.38
C ASP A 306 -16.97 -19.34 41.10
N PRO A 307 -17.30 -18.50 40.10
CA PRO A 307 -17.79 -18.93 38.78
C PRO A 307 -16.83 -19.86 38.04
N VAL A 308 -15.52 -19.78 38.33
CA VAL A 308 -14.49 -20.57 37.66
C VAL A 308 -14.55 -22.03 38.12
N ALA A 309 -14.86 -22.27 39.40
CA ALA A 309 -15.03 -23.62 39.93
C ALA A 309 -16.19 -24.37 39.25
N LEU A 310 -17.30 -23.67 38.99
CA LEU A 310 -18.45 -24.22 38.26
C LEU A 310 -18.11 -24.48 36.80
N LEU A 311 -17.39 -23.57 36.13
CA LEU A 311 -16.91 -23.78 34.78
C LEU A 311 -16.00 -25.02 34.67
N ASN A 312 -15.04 -25.16 35.60
CA ASN A 312 -14.15 -26.31 35.66
C ASN A 312 -14.92 -27.63 35.84
N LEU A 313 -15.97 -27.63 36.66
CA LEU A 313 -16.85 -28.80 36.84
C LEU A 313 -17.51 -29.22 35.51
N TYR A 314 -18.06 -28.28 34.74
CA TYR A 314 -18.67 -28.56 33.43
C TYR A 314 -17.65 -29.02 32.39
N LEU A 315 -16.43 -28.48 32.43
CA LEU A 315 -15.33 -28.90 31.57
C LEU A 315 -14.73 -30.26 32.00
N GLY A 316 -15.02 -30.74 33.21
CA GLY A 316 -14.44 -31.96 33.77
C GLY A 316 -12.99 -31.81 34.22
N LEU A 317 -12.59 -30.57 34.51
CA LEU A 317 -11.30 -30.24 35.12
C LEU A 317 -11.39 -30.44 36.64
N ARG A 318 -10.24 -30.49 37.33
CA ARG A 318 -10.25 -30.59 38.80
C ARG A 318 -11.01 -29.41 39.40
N SER A 319 -12.05 -29.72 40.16
CA SER A 319 -12.92 -28.76 40.80
C SER A 319 -13.10 -29.17 42.27
N SER A 320 -13.28 -28.20 43.17
CA SER A 320 -13.53 -28.43 44.59
C SER A 320 -15.00 -28.64 45.05
N PRO A 321 -16.06 -28.63 44.20
CA PRO A 321 -17.42 -28.74 44.71
C PRO A 321 -17.70 -30.16 45.23
N THR A 322 -18.59 -30.23 46.22
CA THR A 322 -19.09 -31.48 46.76
C THR A 322 -19.84 -32.29 45.68
N PRO A 323 -19.86 -33.63 45.78
CA PRO A 323 -20.58 -34.47 44.81
C PRO A 323 -22.09 -34.16 44.73
N GLU A 324 -22.68 -33.66 45.82
CA GLU A 324 -24.09 -33.22 45.88
C GLU A 324 -24.33 -31.97 45.01
N ALA A 325 -23.48 -30.95 45.12
CA ALA A 325 -23.58 -29.74 44.31
C ALA A 325 -23.40 -30.01 42.82
N ALA A 326 -22.53 -30.97 42.48
CA ALA A 326 -22.35 -31.39 41.08
C ALA A 326 -23.61 -32.05 40.50
N GLN A 327 -24.31 -32.86 41.31
CA GLN A 327 -25.54 -33.52 40.87
C GLN A 327 -26.67 -32.52 40.58
N ILE A 328 -26.86 -31.54 41.47
CA ILE A 328 -27.86 -30.47 41.30
C ILE A 328 -27.53 -29.64 40.06
N ALA A 329 -26.27 -29.22 39.89
CA ALA A 329 -25.84 -28.46 38.72
C ALA A 329 -26.17 -29.19 37.41
N PHE A 330 -25.83 -30.49 37.32
CA PHE A 330 -26.08 -31.28 36.12
C PHE A 330 -27.55 -31.62 35.86
N GLN A 331 -28.41 -31.58 36.89
CA GLN A 331 -29.86 -31.70 36.70
C GLN A 331 -30.45 -30.43 36.10
N THR A 332 -30.00 -29.26 36.54
CA THR A 332 -30.45 -27.97 36.01
C THR A 332 -29.94 -27.75 34.58
N VAL A 333 -28.63 -27.91 34.37
CA VAL A 333 -27.99 -27.77 33.06
C VAL A 333 -27.21 -29.05 32.78
N PRO A 334 -27.71 -29.93 31.90
CA PRO A 334 -26.98 -31.12 31.51
C PRO A 334 -25.62 -30.75 30.90
N ARG A 335 -24.56 -31.47 31.30
CA ARG A 335 -23.19 -31.21 30.83
C ARG A 335 -23.08 -31.23 29.30
N THR A 336 -23.81 -32.11 28.64
CA THR A 336 -23.85 -32.19 27.16
C THR A 336 -24.45 -30.94 26.53
N VAL A 337 -25.53 -30.39 27.10
CA VAL A 337 -26.17 -29.15 26.63
C VAL A 337 -25.21 -27.96 26.79
N PHE A 338 -24.53 -27.87 27.94
CA PHE A 338 -23.52 -26.85 28.17
C PHE A 338 -22.39 -26.91 27.13
N LEU A 339 -21.81 -28.10 26.88
CA LEU A 339 -20.74 -28.26 25.90
C LEU A 339 -21.21 -27.98 24.45
N LEU A 340 -22.40 -28.46 24.08
CA LEU A 340 -22.97 -28.22 22.75
C LEU A 340 -23.30 -26.74 22.50
N SER A 341 -23.53 -25.95 23.54
CA SER A 341 -23.77 -24.50 23.41
C SER A 341 -22.57 -23.71 22.87
N PHE A 342 -21.35 -24.27 22.94
CA PHE A 342 -20.16 -23.64 22.34
C PHE A 342 -20.10 -23.80 20.82
N LEU A 343 -20.75 -24.84 20.25
CA LEU A 343 -20.65 -25.14 18.82
C LEU A 343 -21.18 -23.98 17.94
N PRO A 344 -22.37 -23.39 18.20
CA PRO A 344 -22.82 -22.21 17.46
C PRO A 344 -21.90 -21.01 17.59
N CYS A 345 -21.29 -20.81 18.77
CA CYS A 345 -20.33 -19.73 19.00
C CYS A 345 -19.06 -19.91 18.15
N ILE A 346 -18.49 -21.12 18.14
CA ILE A 346 -17.32 -21.46 17.31
C ILE A 346 -17.64 -21.28 15.83
N LEU A 347 -18.78 -21.82 15.37
CA LEU A 347 -19.20 -21.71 13.97
C LEU A 347 -19.40 -20.24 13.56
N SER A 348 -20.07 -19.46 14.39
CA SER A 348 -20.31 -18.03 14.16
C SER A 348 -19.00 -17.24 14.11
N THR A 349 -18.03 -17.60 14.96
CA THR A 349 -16.68 -17.00 14.96
C THR A 349 -15.91 -17.33 13.69
N VAL A 350 -15.98 -18.58 13.20
CA VAL A 350 -15.36 -18.98 11.92
C VAL A 350 -15.95 -18.18 10.76
N VAL A 351 -17.28 -18.00 10.74
CA VAL A 351 -17.96 -17.18 9.72
C VAL A 351 -17.51 -15.72 9.82
N LEU A 352 -17.40 -15.14 11.03
CA LEU A 352 -16.94 -13.77 11.24
C LEU A 352 -15.50 -13.56 10.73
N VAL A 353 -14.58 -14.46 11.12
CA VAL A 353 -13.18 -14.42 10.67
C VAL A 353 -13.11 -14.58 9.15
N GLY A 354 -13.85 -15.54 8.59
CA GLY A 354 -13.88 -15.79 7.17
C GLY A 354 -14.46 -14.63 6.35
N LEU A 355 -15.48 -13.94 6.86
CA LEU A 355 -16.04 -12.73 6.26
C LEU A 355 -15.01 -11.58 6.31
N TYR A 356 -14.34 -11.40 7.46
CA TYR A 356 -13.31 -10.36 7.63
C TYR A 356 -12.09 -10.57 6.72
N LEU A 357 -11.65 -11.83 6.58
CA LEU A 357 -10.54 -12.25 5.71
C LEU A 357 -10.97 -12.43 4.23
N ARG A 358 -12.26 -12.22 3.91
CA ARG A 358 -12.87 -12.34 2.58
C ARG A 358 -12.64 -13.71 1.91
N TRP A 359 -12.87 -14.79 2.65
CA TRP A 359 -12.78 -16.15 2.13
C TRP A 359 -13.96 -16.48 1.20
N LYS A 360 -13.65 -16.88 -0.05
CA LYS A 360 -14.68 -17.23 -1.05
C LYS A 360 -15.66 -18.31 -0.60
N VAL A 361 -15.17 -19.32 0.12
CA VAL A 361 -16.01 -20.42 0.62
C VAL A 361 -17.10 -19.89 1.55
N ILE A 362 -16.77 -18.92 2.41
CA ILE A 362 -17.70 -18.35 3.38
C ILE A 362 -18.77 -17.50 2.68
N TYR A 363 -18.40 -16.76 1.64
CA TYR A 363 -19.38 -16.05 0.79
C TYR A 363 -20.42 -17.00 0.21
N TYR A 364 -20.01 -18.13 -0.40
CA TYR A 364 -20.97 -19.08 -0.97
C TYR A 364 -21.82 -19.80 0.08
N LEU A 365 -21.25 -20.10 1.26
CA LEU A 365 -22.01 -20.66 2.37
C LEU A 365 -23.07 -19.67 2.89
N LEU A 366 -22.72 -18.40 3.04
CA LEU A 366 -23.65 -17.34 3.42
C LEU A 366 -24.73 -17.11 2.37
N MET A 367 -24.38 -17.20 1.08
CA MET A 367 -25.32 -17.11 -0.03
C MET A 367 -26.34 -18.26 0.02
N ALA A 368 -25.87 -19.49 0.22
CA ALA A 368 -26.73 -20.66 0.34
C ALA A 368 -27.64 -20.59 1.57
N ASP A 369 -27.10 -20.16 2.73
CA ASP A 369 -27.88 -19.93 3.95
C ASP A 369 -28.96 -18.87 3.76
N ALA A 370 -28.63 -17.73 3.13
CA ALA A 370 -29.58 -16.66 2.88
C ALA A 370 -30.68 -17.11 1.90
N PHE A 371 -30.33 -17.85 0.85
CA PHE A 371 -31.29 -18.42 -0.09
C PHE A 371 -32.24 -19.41 0.60
N LEU A 372 -31.71 -20.33 1.41
CA LEU A 372 -32.51 -21.26 2.19
C LEU A 372 -33.44 -20.51 3.17
N GLY A 373 -32.93 -19.45 3.80
CA GLY A 373 -33.68 -18.58 4.71
C GLY A 373 -34.88 -17.91 4.04
N VAL A 374 -34.74 -17.45 2.79
CA VAL A 374 -35.87 -16.92 1.99
C VAL A 374 -36.92 -18.00 1.77
N GLY A 375 -36.52 -19.22 1.39
CA GLY A 375 -37.43 -20.34 1.19
C GLY A 375 -38.19 -20.74 2.46
N ILE A 376 -37.48 -20.81 3.59
CA ILE A 376 -38.09 -21.09 4.90
C ILE A 376 -39.06 -19.98 5.30
N ALA A 377 -38.68 -18.71 5.14
CA ALA A 377 -39.56 -17.58 5.47
C ALA A 377 -40.83 -17.55 4.61
N PHE A 378 -40.70 -17.88 3.31
CA PHE A 378 -41.84 -18.01 2.40
C PHE A 378 -42.79 -19.14 2.83
N LEU A 379 -42.25 -20.32 3.14
CA LEU A 379 -43.05 -21.45 3.61
C LEU A 379 -43.74 -21.14 4.95
N ALA A 380 -43.02 -20.50 5.87
CA ALA A 380 -43.56 -20.08 7.17
C ALA A 380 -44.68 -19.03 7.03
N MET A 381 -44.59 -18.13 6.05
CA MET A 381 -45.66 -17.19 5.74
C MET A 381 -46.92 -17.90 5.23
N PHE A 382 -46.77 -18.95 4.41
CA PHE A 382 -47.91 -19.68 3.84
C PHE A 382 -48.57 -20.63 4.84
N LEU A 383 -47.79 -21.26 5.71
CA LEU A 383 -48.29 -22.16 6.76
C LEU A 383 -48.74 -21.42 8.04
N GLY A 384 -48.29 -20.18 8.23
CA GLY A 384 -48.55 -19.38 9.42
C GLY A 384 -49.95 -18.78 9.45
N LYS A 385 -50.54 -18.69 10.65
CA LYS A 385 -51.87 -18.05 10.86
C LYS A 385 -51.84 -16.53 10.74
N ASN A 386 -50.66 -15.90 10.81
CA ASN A 386 -50.49 -14.44 10.81
C ASN A 386 -49.64 -13.96 9.63
N LEU A 387 -50.32 -13.52 8.57
CA LEU A 387 -49.70 -13.07 7.32
C LEU A 387 -48.72 -11.89 7.51
N LEU A 388 -49.00 -11.00 8.46
CA LEU A 388 -48.16 -9.82 8.73
C LEU A 388 -46.76 -10.20 9.23
N TYR A 389 -46.67 -11.09 10.22
CA TYR A 389 -45.38 -11.54 10.76
C TYR A 389 -44.60 -12.38 9.74
N GLY A 390 -45.30 -13.23 8.98
CA GLY A 390 -44.69 -13.99 7.87
C GLY A 390 -44.13 -13.07 6.79
N GLY A 391 -44.86 -12.03 6.41
CA GLY A 391 -44.42 -11.04 5.41
C GLY A 391 -43.18 -10.26 5.86
N ILE A 392 -43.13 -9.81 7.11
CA ILE A 392 -41.95 -9.12 7.66
C ILE A 392 -40.71 -10.02 7.63
N GLY A 393 -40.85 -11.29 8.04
CA GLY A 393 -39.76 -12.25 8.00
C GLY A 393 -39.23 -12.51 6.58
N LEU A 394 -40.13 -12.61 5.60
CA LEU A 394 -39.76 -12.76 4.19
C LEU A 394 -39.00 -11.56 3.67
N VAL A 395 -39.45 -10.33 3.98
CA VAL A 395 -38.76 -9.09 3.57
C VAL A 395 -37.34 -9.03 4.14
N ILE A 396 -37.17 -9.35 5.43
CA ILE A 396 -35.84 -9.36 6.06
C ILE A 396 -34.93 -10.40 5.40
N ALA A 397 -35.44 -11.61 5.13
CA ALA A 397 -34.68 -12.67 4.46
C ALA A 397 -34.23 -12.25 3.05
N VAL A 398 -35.12 -11.61 2.28
CA VAL A 398 -34.81 -11.09 0.94
C VAL A 398 -33.78 -9.97 1.01
N ILE A 399 -33.91 -9.02 1.94
CA ILE A 399 -32.92 -7.94 2.13
C ILE A 399 -31.54 -8.54 2.45
N ARG A 400 -31.47 -9.52 3.36
CA ARG A 400 -30.22 -10.21 3.71
C ARG A 400 -29.60 -10.88 2.48
N PHE A 401 -30.39 -11.59 1.68
CA PHE A 401 -29.94 -12.22 0.45
C PHE A 401 -29.38 -11.19 -0.54
N LEU A 402 -30.10 -10.09 -0.78
CA LEU A 402 -29.68 -9.03 -1.69
C LEU A 402 -28.41 -8.32 -1.22
N MET A 403 -28.28 -8.07 0.09
CA MET A 403 -27.06 -7.50 0.66
C MET A 403 -25.85 -8.41 0.41
N ILE A 404 -25.97 -9.72 0.65
CA ILE A 404 -24.88 -10.67 0.42
C ILE A 404 -24.58 -10.75 -1.10
N PHE A 405 -25.59 -10.79 -1.95
CA PHE A 405 -25.43 -10.81 -3.41
C PHE A 405 -24.60 -9.64 -3.93
N GLN A 406 -24.84 -8.43 -3.43
CA GLN A 406 -24.09 -7.23 -3.83
C GLN A 406 -22.62 -7.24 -3.40
N THR A 407 -22.23 -8.09 -2.43
CA THR A 407 -20.83 -8.18 -1.99
C THR A 407 -19.96 -9.14 -2.80
N GLU A 408 -20.47 -9.71 -3.90
CA GLU A 408 -19.71 -10.68 -4.71
C GLU A 408 -18.29 -10.18 -5.06
N GLU A 409 -18.19 -8.92 -5.48
CA GLU A 409 -16.94 -8.31 -5.94
C GLU A 409 -15.88 -8.19 -4.83
N ASP A 410 -16.29 -8.05 -3.56
CA ASP A 410 -15.40 -7.97 -2.41
C ASP A 410 -14.60 -9.28 -2.19
N PHE A 411 -15.13 -10.41 -2.66
CA PHE A 411 -14.52 -11.75 -2.50
C PHE A 411 -13.81 -12.24 -3.77
N GLN A 412 -13.87 -11.49 -4.87
CA GLN A 412 -13.27 -11.88 -6.14
C GLN A 412 -11.85 -11.33 -6.34
N TRP A 413 -10.99 -12.20 -6.86
CA TRP A 413 -9.66 -11.85 -7.33
C TRP A 413 -9.73 -11.70 -8.84
N LYS A 414 -9.28 -10.55 -9.36
CA LYS A 414 -9.13 -10.31 -10.79
C LYS A 414 -7.65 -10.52 -11.17
N ARG A 415 -7.43 -11.07 -12.36
CA ARG A 415 -6.10 -11.11 -12.97
C ARG A 415 -6.10 -10.14 -14.12
N GLU A 416 -5.15 -9.22 -14.14
CA GLU A 416 -4.89 -8.40 -15.32
C GLU A 416 -3.44 -8.51 -15.71
N ARG A 417 -3.22 -8.34 -17.02
CA ARG A 417 -1.89 -8.29 -17.61
C ARG A 417 -1.30 -6.92 -17.37
N LEU A 418 -0.03 -6.87 -16.98
CA LEU A 418 0.75 -5.65 -16.98
C LEU A 418 1.03 -5.25 -18.42
N LEU A 419 0.66 -4.03 -18.77
CA LEU A 419 0.81 -3.47 -20.11
C LEU A 419 1.90 -2.41 -20.09
N LEU A 420 2.72 -2.38 -21.15
CA LEU A 420 3.75 -1.37 -21.31
C LEU A 420 3.11 -0.09 -21.85
N ARG A 421 2.46 0.66 -20.95
CA ARG A 421 1.77 1.91 -21.29
C ARG A 421 2.11 3.02 -20.30
N VAL A 422 1.98 4.25 -20.76
CA VAL A 422 2.12 5.43 -19.88
C VAL A 422 0.89 5.53 -18.98
N ASP A 423 1.13 5.75 -17.70
CA ASP A 423 0.08 5.98 -16.71
C ASP A 423 -0.72 7.25 -17.04
N ARG A 424 -2.05 7.14 -17.03
CA ARG A 424 -2.97 8.20 -17.50
C ARG A 424 -3.25 9.28 -16.46
N ASP A 425 -2.93 9.01 -15.20
CA ASP A 425 -3.11 9.88 -14.04
C ASP A 425 -2.03 10.96 -13.92
N LEU A 426 -0.96 10.89 -14.72
CA LEU A 426 0.21 11.78 -14.60
C LEU A 426 0.09 12.98 -15.55
N THR A 427 0.31 14.18 -15.02
CA THR A 427 0.16 15.45 -15.77
C THR A 427 1.41 16.30 -15.80
N SER A 428 2.41 16.04 -14.94
CA SER A 428 3.66 16.81 -14.90
C SER A 428 4.90 15.96 -15.21
N SER A 429 6.00 16.62 -15.59
CA SER A 429 7.30 15.98 -15.85
C SER A 429 7.84 15.28 -14.60
N THR A 430 7.73 15.92 -13.44
CA THR A 430 8.17 15.38 -12.15
C THR A 430 7.39 14.13 -11.75
N ASP A 431 6.08 14.08 -12.02
CA ASP A 431 5.26 12.89 -11.75
C ASP A 431 5.74 11.68 -12.56
N PHE A 432 6.11 11.89 -13.83
CA PHE A 432 6.69 10.84 -14.67
C PHE A 432 8.03 10.34 -14.13
N ILE A 433 8.88 11.23 -13.59
CA ILE A 433 10.16 10.84 -12.98
C ILE A 433 9.94 10.05 -11.70
N VAL A 434 9.08 10.54 -10.79
CA VAL A 434 8.78 9.86 -9.51
C VAL A 434 8.18 8.48 -9.77
N ARG A 435 7.21 8.38 -10.69
CA ARG A 435 6.61 7.10 -11.07
C ARG A 435 7.62 6.18 -11.76
N GLY A 436 8.43 6.71 -12.67
CA GLY A 436 9.50 5.97 -13.33
C GLY A 436 10.52 5.39 -12.34
N ASN A 437 10.92 6.17 -11.34
CA ASN A 437 11.80 5.74 -10.26
C ASN A 437 11.15 4.63 -9.41
N SER A 438 9.85 4.72 -9.12
CA SER A 438 9.11 3.65 -8.43
C SER A 438 9.10 2.34 -9.24
N TYR A 439 8.91 2.41 -10.55
CA TYR A 439 9.00 1.24 -11.43
C TYR A 439 10.42 0.67 -11.52
N ALA A 440 11.45 1.53 -11.58
CA ALA A 440 12.86 1.11 -11.60
C ALA A 440 13.24 0.35 -10.31
N LYS A 441 12.80 0.82 -9.13
CA LYS A 441 12.99 0.11 -7.84
C LYS A 441 12.39 -1.30 -7.86
N ARG A 442 11.29 -1.51 -8.59
CA ARG A 442 10.64 -2.82 -8.78
C ARG A 442 11.20 -3.64 -9.95
N GLN A 443 12.33 -3.23 -10.53
CA GLN A 443 12.96 -3.84 -11.71
C GLN A 443 12.09 -3.84 -12.98
N MET A 444 11.06 -2.98 -13.04
CA MET A 444 10.19 -2.81 -14.20
C MET A 444 10.81 -1.82 -15.19
N TRP A 445 12.00 -2.14 -15.69
CA TRP A 445 12.83 -1.22 -16.48
C TRP A 445 12.19 -0.78 -17.80
N GLY A 446 11.38 -1.63 -18.42
CA GLY A 446 10.61 -1.28 -19.62
C GLY A 446 9.65 -0.14 -19.33
N LEU A 447 8.87 -0.26 -18.26
CA LEU A 447 7.90 0.76 -17.85
C LEU A 447 8.58 2.02 -17.33
N ALA A 448 9.66 1.87 -16.57
CA ALA A 448 10.47 2.99 -16.10
C ALA A 448 11.02 3.81 -17.27
N ALA A 449 11.63 3.15 -18.27
CA ALA A 449 12.15 3.80 -19.48
C ALA A 449 11.05 4.54 -20.24
N LEU A 450 9.85 3.95 -20.34
CA LEU A 450 8.71 4.59 -21.00
C LEU A 450 8.28 5.88 -20.28
N HIS A 451 8.27 5.89 -18.94
CA HIS A 451 7.92 7.07 -18.14
C HIS A 451 9.02 8.14 -18.16
N PHE A 452 10.30 7.76 -18.05
CA PHE A 452 11.41 8.72 -18.18
C PHE A 452 11.49 9.35 -19.57
N ARG A 453 11.19 8.57 -20.62
CA ARG A 453 11.10 9.11 -21.99
C ARG A 453 9.98 10.13 -22.10
N ARG A 454 8.83 9.86 -21.45
CA ARG A 454 7.74 10.83 -21.40
C ARG A 454 8.20 12.08 -20.67
N ALA A 455 8.81 11.98 -19.49
CA ALA A 455 9.33 13.12 -18.74
C ALA A 455 10.33 13.97 -19.56
N ALA A 456 11.30 13.33 -20.21
CA ALA A 456 12.27 14.01 -21.07
C ALA A 456 11.63 14.74 -22.27
N ALA A 457 10.48 14.26 -22.76
CA ALA A 457 9.73 14.93 -23.83
C ALA A 457 8.96 16.17 -23.33
N TRP A 458 8.66 16.28 -22.04
CA TRP A 458 7.98 17.44 -21.46
C TRP A 458 8.94 18.60 -21.19
N SER A 459 10.16 18.32 -20.72
CA SER A 459 11.17 19.35 -20.46
C SER A 459 12.48 19.07 -21.20
N SER A 460 12.77 19.91 -22.19
CA SER A 460 14.01 19.81 -22.95
C SER A 460 15.27 20.18 -22.14
N GLN A 461 15.12 20.78 -20.96
CA GLN A 461 16.23 21.21 -20.08
C GLN A 461 16.37 20.38 -18.81
N ASP A 462 15.50 19.40 -18.58
CA ASP A 462 15.57 18.54 -17.40
C ASP A 462 16.68 17.48 -17.56
N LEU A 463 17.70 17.59 -16.70
CA LEU A 463 18.84 16.69 -16.64
C LEU A 463 18.47 15.34 -16.00
N ASP A 464 17.67 15.36 -14.93
CA ASP A 464 17.37 14.18 -14.13
C ASP A 464 16.57 13.15 -14.95
N SER A 465 15.59 13.61 -15.73
CA SER A 465 14.85 12.76 -16.67
C SER A 465 15.76 12.03 -17.67
N ARG A 466 16.78 12.71 -18.21
CA ARG A 466 17.68 12.13 -19.23
C ARG A 466 18.72 11.21 -18.64
N VAL A 467 19.25 11.55 -17.47
CA VAL A 467 20.13 10.67 -16.68
C VAL A 467 19.38 9.38 -16.33
N ALA A 468 18.15 9.49 -15.80
CA ALA A 468 17.32 8.34 -15.46
C ALA A 468 16.96 7.49 -16.69
N LEU A 469 16.64 8.13 -17.82
CA LEU A 469 16.39 7.43 -19.08
C LEU A 469 17.62 6.67 -19.58
N THR A 470 18.81 7.28 -19.47
CA THR A 470 20.09 6.65 -19.85
C THR A 470 20.33 5.39 -19.02
N VAL A 471 20.18 5.48 -17.70
CA VAL A 471 20.30 4.34 -16.79
C VAL A 471 19.31 3.24 -17.15
N ALA A 472 18.06 3.59 -17.43
CA ALA A 472 17.03 2.62 -17.80
C ALA A 472 17.37 1.90 -19.12
N TYR A 473 17.90 2.60 -20.12
CA TYR A 473 18.35 1.96 -21.36
C TYR A 473 19.58 1.06 -21.20
N ILE A 474 20.53 1.42 -20.35
CA ILE A 474 21.67 0.56 -20.00
C ILE A 474 21.15 -0.75 -19.39
N ARG A 475 20.22 -0.67 -18.44
CA ARG A 475 19.61 -1.84 -17.78
C ARG A 475 18.80 -2.72 -18.74
N LEU A 476 18.15 -2.11 -19.72
CA LEU A 476 17.47 -2.81 -20.82
C LEU A 476 18.43 -3.37 -21.88
N ARG A 477 19.75 -3.19 -21.73
CA ARG A 477 20.79 -3.54 -22.72
C ARG A 477 20.59 -2.88 -24.09
N ARG A 478 20.04 -1.67 -24.10
CA ARG A 478 19.76 -0.86 -25.29
C ARG A 478 20.79 0.26 -25.43
N TYR A 479 22.05 -0.13 -25.59
CA TYR A 479 23.22 0.76 -25.49
C TYR A 479 23.21 1.91 -26.51
N GLN A 480 22.69 1.69 -27.73
CA GLN A 480 22.58 2.76 -28.73
C GLN A 480 21.60 3.87 -28.32
N HIS A 481 20.50 3.53 -27.67
CA HIS A 481 19.54 4.52 -27.16
C HIS A 481 20.09 5.21 -25.90
N ALA A 482 20.82 4.48 -25.05
CA ALA A 482 21.53 5.04 -23.90
C ALA A 482 22.55 6.10 -24.33
N ALA A 483 23.36 5.83 -25.36
CA ALA A 483 24.35 6.77 -25.89
C ALA A 483 23.73 8.09 -26.36
N ARG A 484 22.57 8.03 -27.03
CA ARG A 484 21.85 9.22 -27.49
C ARG A 484 21.29 10.03 -26.32
N ALA A 485 20.61 9.36 -25.36
CA ALA A 485 20.08 10.03 -24.18
C ALA A 485 21.18 10.70 -23.34
N LEU A 486 22.35 10.06 -23.23
CA LEU A 486 23.52 10.62 -22.57
C LEU A 486 24.10 11.83 -23.32
N ALA A 487 24.16 11.78 -24.65
CA ALA A 487 24.60 12.92 -25.46
C ALA A 487 23.69 14.14 -25.26
N GLU A 488 22.38 13.95 -25.14
CA GLU A 488 21.45 15.02 -24.80
C GLU A 488 21.65 15.53 -23.37
N ALA A 489 21.89 14.65 -22.39
CA ALA A 489 22.20 15.05 -21.02
C ALA A 489 23.47 15.91 -20.94
N LYS A 490 24.52 15.56 -21.71
CA LYS A 490 25.76 16.35 -21.83
C LYS A 490 25.53 17.75 -22.38
N GLN A 491 24.58 17.92 -23.32
CA GLN A 491 24.26 19.24 -23.86
C GLN A 491 23.63 20.17 -22.81
N ILE A 492 23.00 19.61 -21.78
CA ILE A 492 22.37 20.38 -20.70
C ILE A 492 23.38 20.72 -19.61
N SER A 493 24.12 19.72 -19.13
CA SER A 493 25.11 19.91 -18.07
C SER A 493 26.32 18.97 -18.25
N PRO A 494 27.36 19.41 -18.97
CA PRO A 494 28.53 18.58 -19.27
C PRO A 494 29.39 18.28 -18.04
N ASP A 495 29.40 19.16 -17.04
CA ASP A 495 30.26 19.04 -15.84
C ASP A 495 29.59 18.28 -14.68
N SER A 496 28.39 17.74 -14.89
CA SER A 496 27.71 17.00 -13.83
C SER A 496 28.41 15.66 -13.58
N SER A 497 28.74 15.37 -12.32
CA SER A 497 29.45 14.14 -11.92
C SER A 497 28.73 12.87 -12.39
N ARG A 498 27.39 12.87 -12.37
CA ARG A 498 26.54 11.77 -12.84
C ARG A 498 26.70 11.48 -14.33
N VAL A 499 26.85 12.51 -15.17
CA VAL A 499 26.99 12.34 -16.62
C VAL A 499 28.36 11.77 -16.98
N VAL A 500 29.41 12.23 -16.29
CA VAL A 500 30.78 11.71 -16.44
C VAL A 500 30.86 10.24 -16.01
N GLU A 501 30.22 9.88 -14.91
CA GLU A 501 30.15 8.49 -14.44
C GLU A 501 29.41 7.58 -15.44
N LEU A 502 28.27 8.04 -15.97
CA LEU A 502 27.51 7.29 -16.98
C LEU A 502 28.24 7.15 -18.32
N GLU A 503 29.05 8.14 -18.69
CA GLU A 503 29.92 8.05 -19.87
C GLU A 503 30.97 6.96 -19.68
N ALA A 504 31.67 6.93 -18.55
CA ALA A 504 32.64 5.89 -18.24
C ALA A 504 32.01 4.49 -18.24
N LEU A 505 30.82 4.34 -17.64
CA LEU A 505 30.08 3.08 -17.63
C LEU A 505 29.64 2.65 -19.04
N LEU A 506 29.21 3.59 -19.87
CA LEU A 506 28.75 3.27 -21.22
C LEU A 506 29.94 2.93 -22.13
N ASP A 507 31.08 3.61 -21.99
CA ASP A 507 32.31 3.32 -22.72
C ASP A 507 32.90 1.96 -22.33
N GLU A 508 32.81 1.56 -21.06
CA GLU A 508 33.18 0.21 -20.60
C GLU A 508 32.34 -0.87 -21.28
N VAL A 509 31.03 -0.62 -21.44
CA VAL A 509 30.09 -1.59 -22.00
C VAL A 509 30.06 -1.56 -23.54
N LEU A 510 30.38 -0.42 -24.16
CA LEU A 510 30.51 -0.24 -25.61
C LEU A 510 31.91 -0.55 -26.13
N ALA A 511 32.90 -0.76 -25.26
CA ALA A 511 34.22 -1.23 -25.65
C ALA A 511 34.06 -2.43 -26.60
N PRO A 512 34.76 -2.43 -27.75
CA PRO A 512 34.51 -3.39 -28.82
C PRO A 512 34.69 -4.80 -28.27
N ASP A 513 33.59 -5.52 -28.16
CA ASP A 513 33.43 -6.92 -27.79
C ASP A 513 34.41 -7.44 -26.73
N GLN A 514 33.86 -7.94 -25.62
CA GLN A 514 34.49 -9.07 -24.95
C GLN A 514 34.86 -10.10 -26.02
N LEU A 515 36.16 -10.17 -26.33
CA LEU A 515 36.79 -11.17 -27.16
C LEU A 515 36.28 -12.54 -26.72
N GLU A 516 35.40 -13.15 -27.51
CA GLU A 516 35.41 -14.60 -27.62
C GLU A 516 36.69 -14.98 -28.39
N PRO A 517 37.63 -15.74 -27.79
CA PRO A 517 38.59 -16.48 -28.57
C PRO A 517 37.91 -17.78 -29.02
N GLY A 518 37.32 -17.75 -30.21
CA GLY A 518 36.64 -18.90 -30.82
C GLY A 518 37.10 -19.13 -32.25
N SER A 519 38.38 -19.52 -32.42
CA SER A 519 38.87 -20.22 -33.60
C SER A 519 39.02 -21.70 -33.28
#